data_AF-A0A0Q7VZJ1-F1
#
_entry.id   AF-A0A0Q7VZJ1-F1
#
_cell.length_a   1.000
_cell.length_b   1.000
_cell.length_c   1.000
_cell.angle_alpha   90.00
_cell.angle_beta   90.00
_cell.angle_gamma   90.00
#
_symmetry.space_group_name_H-M   'P 1'
#
loop_
_entity.id
_entity.type
_entity.pdbx_description
1 polymer ?
#
loop_
_entity_poly.entity_id
_entity_poly.type
_entity_poly.pdbx_seq_one_letter_code
_entity_poly.pdbx_strand_id
1 'polypeptide(L)' 'MAWGMANSELRFEINLLSDLTVVTKDGEYLGTWDTDESDAFYEFTPDGATEPLICDVFMGYFCKAIANWHARSADVP' A
#
# COMPACT_ATOMS: atom_id res chain seq x y z
N MET A 1 -17.36 20.54 5.03
CA MET A 1 -17.42 20.08 3.62
C MET A 1 -15.99 20.04 3.11
N ALA A 2 -15.31 18.91 3.20
CA ALA A 2 -13.97 18.75 2.65
C ALA A 2 -14.12 18.41 1.17
N TRP A 3 -13.62 19.32 0.34
CA TRP A 3 -13.63 19.24 -1.11
C TRP A 3 -12.75 18.10 -1.58
N GLY A 4 -13.14 17.44 -2.68
CA GLY A 4 -12.33 16.42 -3.34
C GLY A 4 -10.95 16.94 -3.66
N MET A 5 -9.96 16.56 -2.85
CA MET A 5 -8.56 16.73 -3.18
C MET A 5 -8.26 15.75 -4.31
N ALA A 6 -7.65 16.28 -5.34
CA ALA A 6 -7.62 15.72 -6.67
C ALA A 6 -6.95 14.34 -6.70
N ASN A 7 -7.57 13.42 -7.45
CA ASN A 7 -6.99 12.15 -7.88
C ASN A 7 -5.70 12.33 -8.74
N SER A 8 -5.14 13.55 -8.83
CA SER A 8 -3.95 13.91 -9.60
C SER A 8 -2.63 13.79 -8.82
N GLU A 9 -2.66 13.52 -7.52
CA GLU A 9 -1.45 13.34 -6.69
C GLU A 9 -1.00 11.88 -6.59
N LEU A 10 -1.91 10.92 -6.81
CA LEU A 10 -1.62 9.48 -6.78
C LEU A 10 -1.03 9.04 -8.12
N ARG A 11 0.31 9.05 -8.19
CA ARG A 11 1.05 8.85 -9.46
C ARG A 11 1.29 7.38 -9.80
N PHE A 12 1.27 6.51 -8.80
CA PHE A 12 1.67 5.12 -8.93
C PHE A 12 0.46 4.20 -8.80
N GLU A 13 0.58 2.97 -9.30
CA GLU A 13 -0.44 1.94 -9.11
C GLU A 13 -0.74 1.69 -7.62
N ILE A 14 0.34 1.66 -6.82
CA ILE A 14 0.31 1.64 -5.35
C ILE A 14 1.07 2.87 -4.86
N ASN A 15 0.45 3.66 -3.99
CA ASN A 15 1.02 4.86 -3.40
C ASN A 15 1.14 4.65 -1.90
N LEU A 16 2.36 4.84 -1.39
CA LEU A 16 2.66 4.86 0.04
C LEU A 16 2.60 6.30 0.51
N LEU A 17 1.65 6.63 1.37
CA LEU A 17 1.42 7.99 1.83
C LEU A 17 2.21 8.27 3.12
N SER A 18 2.45 9.55 3.39
CA SER A 18 3.22 10.02 4.55
C SER A 18 2.54 9.78 5.89
N ASP A 19 1.24 9.50 5.88
CA ASP A 19 0.46 9.09 7.05
C ASP A 19 0.44 7.57 7.26
N LEU A 20 1.37 6.85 6.61
CA LEU A 20 1.55 5.41 6.68
C LEU A 20 0.43 4.58 6.03
N THR A 21 -0.46 5.23 5.27
CA THR A 21 -1.49 4.52 4.51
C THR A 21 -1.00 4.06 3.15
N VAL A 22 -1.55 2.95 2.68
CA VAL A 22 -1.32 2.40 1.34
C VAL A 22 -2.60 2.48 0.54
N VAL A 23 -2.55 3.17 -0.61
CA VAL A 23 -3.71 3.37 -1.48
C VAL A 23 -3.39 3.02 -2.94
N THR A 24 -4.40 2.57 -3.68
CA THR A 24 -4.29 2.44 -5.14
C THR A 24 -4.24 3.80 -5.82
N LYS A 25 -3.91 3.83 -7.12
CA LYS A 25 -4.03 5.04 -7.95
C LYS A 25 -5.42 5.67 -7.96
N ASP A 26 -6.47 4.87 -7.69
CA ASP A 26 -7.86 5.30 -7.70
C ASP A 26 -8.32 5.77 -6.30
N GLY A 27 -7.42 5.75 -5.31
CA GLY A 27 -7.69 6.15 -3.93
C GLY A 27 -8.32 5.06 -3.06
N GLU A 28 -8.36 3.81 -3.54
CA GLU A 28 -8.81 2.66 -2.72
C GLU A 28 -7.79 2.39 -1.61
N TYR A 29 -8.24 2.38 -0.37
CA TYR A 29 -7.41 2.05 0.78
C TYR A 29 -7.19 0.54 0.88
N LEU A 30 -5.93 0.12 1.02
CA LEU A 30 -5.53 -1.29 1.06
C LEU A 30 -5.01 -1.75 2.42
N GLY A 31 -4.53 -0.83 3.25
CA GLY A 31 -3.86 -1.13 4.51
C GLY A 31 -2.81 -0.10 4.87
N THR A 32 -1.85 -0.51 5.70
CA THR A 32 -0.78 0.35 6.22
C THR A 32 0.60 -0.18 5.83
N TRP A 33 1.57 0.73 5.78
CA TRP A 33 2.97 0.38 5.60
C TRP A 33 3.82 0.99 6.71
N ASP A 34 4.91 0.31 7.05
CA ASP A 34 5.92 0.82 7.98
C ASP A 34 7.29 0.25 7.60
N THR A 35 8.32 0.60 8.36
CA THR A 35 9.61 -0.08 8.36
C THR A 35 9.78 -0.98 9.58
N ASP A 36 10.57 -2.05 9.44
CA ASP A 36 10.92 -2.90 10.56
C ASP A 36 11.78 -2.17 11.61
N GLU A 37 12.05 -2.79 12.77
CA GLU A 37 12.85 -2.18 13.85
C GLU A 37 14.25 -1.69 13.41
N SER A 38 14.77 -2.23 12.31
CA SER A 38 16.08 -1.88 11.76
C SER A 38 16.05 -0.84 10.63
N ASP A 39 14.86 -0.39 10.22
CA ASP A 39 14.62 0.45 9.03
C ASP A 39 15.17 -0.15 7.72
N ALA A 40 15.42 -1.46 7.69
CA ALA A 40 16.02 -2.15 6.55
C ALA A 40 14.98 -2.75 5.60
N PHE A 41 13.78 -3.03 6.12
CA PHE A 41 12.69 -3.63 5.38
C PHE A 41 11.44 -2.77 5.42
N TYR A 42 10.77 -2.67 4.27
CA TYR A 42 9.42 -2.12 4.20
C TYR A 42 8.43 -3.24 4.42
N GLU A 43 7.43 -3.00 5.26
CA GLU A 43 6.43 -3.96 5.66
C GLU A 43 5.03 -3.44 5.34
N PHE A 44 4.18 -4.29 4.76
CA PHE A 44 2.80 -3.97 4.43
C PHE A 44 1.87 -4.88 5.20
N THR A 45 0.93 -4.26 5.90
CA THR A 45 -0.14 -4.94 6.64
C THR A 45 -1.48 -4.60 5.96
N PRO A 46 -2.14 -5.58 5.31
CA PRO A 46 -3.47 -5.40 4.73
C PRO A 46 -4.50 -4.90 5.73
N ASP A 47 -5.54 -4.21 5.26
CA ASP A 47 -6.67 -3.83 6.10
C ASP A 47 -7.30 -5.06 6.78
N GLY A 48 -7.53 -4.96 8.09
CA GLY A 48 -8.03 -6.06 8.93
C GLY A 48 -7.00 -7.14 9.28
N ALA A 49 -5.77 -7.09 8.75
CA ALA A 49 -4.69 -7.97 9.19
C ALA A 49 -4.02 -7.44 10.48
N THR A 50 -3.43 -8.35 11.26
CA THR A 50 -2.70 -8.01 12.50
C THR A 50 -1.19 -8.13 12.34
N GLU A 51 -0.71 -8.75 11.28
CA GLU A 51 0.70 -8.96 10.98
C GLU A 51 1.00 -8.56 9.53
N PRO A 52 2.23 -8.10 9.23
CA PRO A 52 2.66 -7.81 7.87
C PRO A 52 2.58 -9.04 6.96
N LEU A 53 2.01 -8.86 5.78
CA LEU A 53 1.90 -9.91 4.77
C LEU A 53 3.04 -9.86 3.76
N ILE A 54 3.52 -8.65 3.45
CA ILE A 54 4.53 -8.41 2.42
C ILE A 54 5.67 -7.62 3.06
N CYS A 55 6.89 -8.08 2.81
CA CYS A 55 8.11 -7.48 3.32
C CYS A 55 9.17 -7.49 2.20
N ASP A 56 9.80 -6.35 1.93
CA ASP A 56 10.90 -6.26 0.95
C ASP A 56 11.86 -5.11 1.31
N VAL A 57 13.14 -5.26 0.99
CA VAL A 57 14.16 -4.21 1.20
C VAL A 57 14.09 -3.13 0.11
N PHE A 58 13.56 -3.47 -1.06
CA PHE A 58 13.50 -2.54 -2.19
C PHE A 58 12.08 -2.03 -2.38
N MET A 59 11.88 -0.74 -2.13
CA MET A 59 10.58 -0.05 -2.25
C MET A 59 9.84 -0.33 -3.57
N GLY A 60 10.56 -0.39 -4.69
CA GLY A 60 9.95 -0.68 -5.98
C GLY A 60 9.38 -2.10 -6.09
N TYR A 61 10.07 -3.10 -5.51
CA TYR A 61 9.59 -4.48 -5.45
C TYR A 61 8.50 -4.65 -4.41
N PHE A 62 8.62 -3.96 -3.28
CA PHE A 62 7.57 -3.85 -2.27
C PHE A 62 6.23 -3.40 -2.88
N CYS A 63 6.18 -2.24 -3.54
CA CYS A 63 4.97 -1.74 -4.18
C CYS A 63 4.44 -2.69 -5.26
N LYS A 64 5.33 -3.32 -6.04
CA LYS A 64 4.93 -4.30 -7.06
C LYS A 64 4.32 -5.56 -6.44
N ALA A 65 4.85 -6.03 -5.31
CA ALA A 65 4.30 -7.17 -4.58
C ALA A 65 2.90 -6.85 -4.05
N ILE A 66 2.68 -5.65 -3.51
CA ILE A 66 1.36 -5.19 -3.07
C ILE A 66 0.37 -5.15 -4.24
N ALA A 67 0.76 -4.58 -5.39
CA ALA A 67 -0.08 -4.55 -6.58
C ALA A 67 -0.48 -5.97 -7.04
N ASN A 68 0.48 -6.90 -7.09
CA ASN A 68 0.22 -8.29 -7.45
C ASN A 68 -0.71 -9.01 -6.46
N TRP A 69 -0.58 -8.70 -5.16
CA TRP A 69 -1.47 -9.23 -4.13
C TRP A 69 -2.88 -8.70 -4.30
N HIS A 70 -3.05 -7.38 -4.47
CA HIS A 70 -4.36 -6.75 -4.67
C HIS A 70 -5.08 -7.29 -5.90
N ALA A 71 -4.37 -7.41 -7.03
CA ALA A 71 -4.93 -7.95 -8.27
C ALA A 71 -5.43 -9.40 -8.15
N ARG A 72 -4.83 -10.21 -7.27
CA ARG A 72 -5.29 -11.59 -7.00
C ARG A 72 -6.48 -11.64 -6.05
N SER A 73 -6.53 -10.74 -5.08
CA SER A 73 -7.67 -10.64 -4.14
C SER A 73 -8.94 -10.13 -4.83
N ALA A 74 -8.82 -9.30 -5.86
CA ALA A 74 -9.93 -8.79 -6.65
C ALA A 74 -10.58 -9.85 -7.58
N ASP A 75 -9.96 -11.03 -7.73
CA ASP A 75 -10.42 -12.12 -8.61
C ASP A 75 -11.29 -13.17 -7.89
N VAL A 76 -11.71 -12.90 -6.63
CA VAL A 76 -12.66 -13.75 -5.89
C VAL A 76 -14.08 -13.14 -6.04
N PRO A 77 -15.02 -13.81 -6.75
CA PRO A 77 -16.40 -13.33 -6.95
C PRO A 77 -17.25 -13.30 -5.67
#